data_AF-A0A7S0ZNG8-F1
#
_entry.id   AF-A0A7S0ZNG8-F1
#
_cell.length_a   1.000
_cell.length_b   1.000
_cell.length_c   1.000
_cell.angle_alpha   90.00
_cell.angle_beta   90.00
_cell.angle_gamma   90.00
#
_symmetry.space_group_name_H-M   'P 1'
#
loop_
_entity.id
_entity.type
_entity.pdbx_description
1 polymer ?
#
loop_
_entity_poly.entity_id
_entity_poly.type
_entity_poly.pdbx_seq_one_letter_code
_entity_poly.pdbx_strand_id
1 'polypeptide(L)'
;TALTVAGVFDFDVGLKLVKVRAEAMHESAQTSLQSTLAISGIDGMRLAAMCLAVKSELEGTDEGSVCQVTHSLFDGGYAVGGTALAVDVLKRKLHNFDRCEVNVANTGAFHTPLMEMARVRLLDALREAEPR
;
A
#
# COMPACT_ATOMS: atom_id res chain seq x y z
N THR A 1 -6.49 -11.85 13.03
CA THR A 1 -6.70 -11.62 14.48
C THR A 1 -8.15 -11.31 14.82
N ALA A 2 -8.76 -10.23 14.34
CA ALA A 2 -10.15 -9.91 14.68
C ALA A 2 -11.14 -11.06 14.34
N LEU A 3 -11.04 -11.64 13.14
CA LEU A 3 -11.85 -12.80 12.73
C LEU A 3 -11.58 -14.05 13.58
N THR A 4 -10.35 -14.24 14.03
CA THR A 4 -9.98 -15.33 14.95
C THR A 4 -10.65 -15.15 16.31
N VAL A 5 -10.63 -13.93 16.86
CA VAL A 5 -11.29 -13.59 18.14
C VAL A 5 -12.81 -13.71 18.00
N ALA A 6 -13.37 -13.35 16.85
CA ALA A 6 -14.79 -13.53 16.53
C ALA A 6 -15.20 -15.00 16.32
N GLY A 7 -14.26 -15.95 16.38
CA GLY A 7 -14.52 -17.38 16.25
C GLY A 7 -14.64 -17.89 14.81
N VAL A 8 -14.44 -17.05 13.80
CA VAL A 8 -14.54 -17.43 12.37
C VAL A 8 -13.43 -18.41 11.98
N PHE A 9 -12.24 -18.24 12.54
CA PHE A 9 -11.10 -19.13 12.33
C PHE A 9 -10.47 -19.51 13.65
N ASP A 10 -9.95 -20.75 13.73
CA ASP A 10 -9.05 -21.13 14.82
C ASP A 10 -7.74 -20.34 14.77
N PHE A 11 -7.04 -20.27 15.91
CA PHE A 11 -5.78 -19.53 16.03
C PHE A 11 -4.74 -20.02 15.02
N ASP A 12 -4.57 -21.33 14.89
CA ASP A 12 -3.58 -21.92 13.98
C ASP A 12 -3.89 -21.63 12.51
N VAL A 13 -5.17 -21.67 12.13
CA VAL A 13 -5.62 -21.30 10.78
C VAL A 13 -5.36 -19.83 10.53
N GLY A 14 -5.75 -18.96 11.47
CA GLY A 14 -5.48 -17.53 11.39
C GLY A 14 -4.00 -17.20 11.26
N LEU A 15 -3.13 -17.89 12.00
CA LEU A 15 -1.68 -17.69 11.95
C LEU A 15 -1.08 -18.15 10.61
N LYS A 16 -1.53 -19.28 10.08
CA LYS A 16 -1.12 -19.76 8.74
C LYS A 16 -1.50 -18.75 7.65
N LEU A 17 -2.72 -18.22 7.67
CA LEU A 17 -3.18 -17.20 6.71
C LEU A 17 -2.33 -15.92 6.78
N VAL A 18 -1.98 -15.46 7.98
CA VAL A 18 -1.10 -14.30 8.17
C VAL A 18 0.29 -14.57 7.58
N LYS A 19 0.86 -15.76 7.82
CA LYS A 19 2.16 -16.16 7.28
C LYS A 19 2.15 -16.15 5.74
N VAL A 20 1.21 -16.84 5.10
CA VAL A 20 1.10 -16.91 3.63
C VAL A 20 1.00 -15.51 3.04
N ARG A 21 0.15 -14.66 3.62
CA ARG A 21 0.02 -13.26 3.18
C ARG A 21 1.33 -12.51 3.31
N ALA A 22 2.02 -12.62 4.45
CA ALA A 22 3.26 -11.88 4.71
C ALA A 22 4.37 -12.28 3.74
N GLU A 23 4.55 -13.58 3.49
CA GLU A 23 5.53 -14.10 2.53
C GLU A 23 5.21 -13.62 1.11
N ALA A 24 3.94 -13.73 0.68
CA ALA A 24 3.54 -13.29 -0.64
C ALA A 24 3.66 -11.77 -0.85
N MET A 25 3.37 -10.97 0.19
CA MET A 25 3.58 -9.51 0.18
C MET A 25 5.07 -9.17 0.11
N HIS A 26 5.93 -9.91 0.81
CA HIS A 26 7.37 -9.71 0.77
C HIS A 26 7.95 -10.02 -0.61
N GLU A 27 7.54 -11.14 -1.21
CA GLU A 27 7.94 -11.48 -2.58
C GLU A 27 7.44 -10.43 -3.59
N SER A 28 6.18 -9.98 -3.47
CA SER A 28 5.64 -8.90 -4.31
C SER A 28 6.39 -7.58 -4.12
N ALA A 29 6.94 -7.32 -2.92
CA ALA A 29 7.77 -6.16 -2.64
C ALA A 29 9.13 -6.21 -3.38
N GLN A 30 9.60 -7.41 -3.73
CA GLN A 30 10.89 -7.65 -4.37
C GLN A 30 10.82 -7.69 -5.91
N THR A 31 9.64 -7.88 -6.50
CA THR A 31 9.49 -7.96 -7.97
C THR A 31 9.69 -6.62 -8.67
N SER A 32 9.50 -5.51 -7.95
CA SER A 32 9.66 -4.16 -8.48
C SER A 32 10.03 -3.17 -7.37
N LEU A 33 10.75 -2.10 -7.77
CA LEU A 33 11.07 -1.01 -6.85
C LEU A 33 9.81 -0.24 -6.49
N GLN A 34 9.48 -0.24 -5.20
CA GLN A 34 8.27 0.35 -4.67
C GLN A 34 8.52 0.95 -3.29
N SER A 35 7.62 1.82 -2.85
CA SER A 35 7.78 2.55 -1.59
C SER A 35 6.42 3.00 -1.05
N THR A 36 6.39 3.27 0.25
CA THR A 36 5.26 3.93 0.91
C THR A 36 5.74 5.16 1.68
N LEU A 37 5.01 6.27 1.52
CA LEU A 37 5.17 7.48 2.33
C LEU A 37 4.07 7.58 3.36
N ALA A 38 4.42 8.05 4.54
CA ALA A 38 3.47 8.63 5.49
C ALA A 38 3.52 10.16 5.34
N ILE A 39 2.35 10.75 5.12
CA ILE A 39 2.18 12.18 4.82
C ILE A 39 1.21 12.76 5.84
N SER A 40 1.53 13.90 6.42
CA SER A 40 0.64 14.65 7.33
C SER A 40 0.54 16.12 6.94
N GLY A 41 -0.55 16.78 7.34
CA GLY A 41 -0.74 18.22 7.14
C GLY A 41 -1.26 18.63 5.76
N ILE A 42 -1.89 17.70 5.04
CA ILE A 42 -2.51 17.94 3.73
C ILE A 42 -3.94 17.41 3.70
N ASP A 43 -4.83 18.08 2.95
CA ASP A 43 -6.17 17.58 2.67
C ASP A 43 -6.14 16.32 1.78
N GLY A 44 -6.98 15.34 2.08
CA GLY A 44 -7.01 14.06 1.37
C GLY A 44 -7.40 14.16 -0.11
N MET A 45 -8.34 15.04 -0.47
CA MET A 45 -8.73 15.23 -1.88
C MET A 45 -7.58 15.86 -2.66
N ARG A 46 -6.90 16.85 -2.06
CA ARG A 46 -5.71 17.47 -2.65
C ARG A 46 -4.60 16.45 -2.85
N LEU A 47 -4.34 15.60 -1.85
CA LEU A 47 -3.32 14.55 -1.94
C LEU A 47 -3.65 13.53 -3.05
N ALA A 48 -4.91 13.10 -3.15
CA ALA A 48 -5.36 12.20 -4.21
C ALA A 48 -5.19 12.82 -5.60
N ALA A 49 -5.54 14.10 -5.77
CA ALA A 49 -5.33 14.82 -7.03
C ALA A 49 -3.85 14.92 -7.41
N MET A 50 -2.96 15.13 -6.43
CA MET A 50 -1.51 15.13 -6.66
C MET A 50 -0.99 13.75 -7.07
N CYS A 51 -1.47 12.67 -6.44
CA CYS A 51 -1.11 11.30 -6.83
C CYS A 51 -1.51 11.02 -8.29
N LEU A 52 -2.72 11.43 -8.69
CA LEU A 52 -3.19 11.29 -10.06
C LEU A 52 -2.33 12.11 -11.04
N ALA A 53 -2.00 13.35 -10.70
CA ALA A 53 -1.15 14.20 -11.53
C ALA A 53 0.25 13.60 -11.72
N VAL A 54 0.85 13.02 -10.67
CA VAL A 54 2.13 12.31 -10.76
C VAL A 54 2.04 11.09 -11.66
N LYS A 55 0.96 10.32 -11.55
CA LYS A 55 0.73 9.16 -12.42
C LYS A 55 0.66 9.59 -13.89
N SER A 56 -0.15 10.59 -14.21
CA SER A 56 -0.29 11.11 -15.59
C SER A 56 0.99 11.73 -16.14
N GLU A 57 1.80 12.39 -15.30
CA GLU A 57 3.11 12.91 -15.69
C GLU A 57 4.08 11.79 -16.10
N LEU A 58 3.98 10.62 -15.44
CA LEU A 58 4.87 9.48 -15.67
C LEU A 58 4.38 8.52 -16.74
N GLU A 59 3.14 8.61 -17.22
CA GLU A 59 2.58 7.71 -18.25
C GLU A 59 3.45 7.59 -19.52
N GLY A 60 4.18 8.64 -19.90
CA GLY A 60 5.08 8.62 -21.06
C GLY A 60 6.50 8.07 -20.79
N THR A 61 6.85 7.77 -19.54
CA THR A 61 8.21 7.37 -19.13
C THR A 61 8.27 6.07 -18.31
N ASP A 62 7.20 5.76 -17.58
CA ASP A 62 7.05 4.58 -16.73
C ASP A 62 5.62 4.04 -16.91
N GLU A 63 5.41 3.29 -18.00
CA GLU A 63 4.13 2.62 -18.26
C GLU A 63 3.81 1.66 -17.11
N GLY A 64 2.73 1.95 -16.38
CA GLY A 64 2.36 1.18 -15.19
C GLY A 64 2.81 1.81 -13.86
N SER A 65 3.25 3.08 -13.86
CA SER A 65 3.49 3.81 -12.62
C SER A 65 2.27 3.78 -11.71
N VAL A 66 2.51 3.50 -10.43
CA VAL A 66 1.49 3.45 -9.39
C VAL A 66 1.80 4.55 -8.39
N CYS A 67 0.81 5.36 -8.07
CA CYS A 67 0.88 6.35 -7.00
C CYS A 67 -0.54 6.59 -6.51
N GLN A 68 -0.86 6.15 -5.29
CA GLN A 68 -2.21 6.31 -4.74
C GLN A 68 -2.19 6.38 -3.22
N VAL A 69 -3.17 7.10 -2.67
CA VAL A 69 -3.48 7.03 -1.24
C VAL A 69 -3.96 5.61 -0.92
N THR A 70 -3.28 4.95 0.03
CA THR A 70 -3.54 3.55 0.39
C THR A 70 -4.49 3.43 1.57
N HIS A 71 -4.33 4.29 2.58
CA HIS A 71 -5.22 4.38 3.72
C HIS A 71 -5.05 5.72 4.46
N SER A 72 -6.11 6.16 5.14
CA SER A 72 -6.03 7.27 6.09
C SER A 72 -5.51 6.75 7.43
N LEU A 73 -4.58 7.50 8.03
CA LEU A 73 -4.02 7.23 9.35
C LEU A 73 -4.81 7.98 10.43
N PHE A 74 -5.12 9.25 10.16
CA PHE A 74 -5.90 10.16 10.98
C PHE A 74 -6.34 11.36 10.11
N ASP A 75 -7.08 12.31 10.68
CA ASP A 75 -7.51 13.50 9.93
C ASP A 75 -6.30 14.36 9.50
N GLY A 76 -6.16 14.57 8.19
CA GLY A 76 -4.96 15.21 7.61
C GLY A 76 -3.71 14.33 7.57
N GLY A 77 -3.81 13.03 7.89
CA GLY A 77 -2.72 12.05 7.87
C GLY A 77 -3.02 10.84 6.97
N TYR A 78 -2.15 10.56 6.01
CA TYR A 78 -2.38 9.55 4.97
C TYR A 78 -1.13 8.75 4.66
N ALA A 79 -1.31 7.50 4.25
CA ALA A 79 -0.27 6.71 3.61
C ALA A 79 -0.46 6.74 2.09
N VAL A 80 0.64 6.90 1.35
CA VAL A 80 0.67 6.80 -0.11
C VAL A 80 1.65 5.74 -0.52
N GLY A 81 1.20 4.78 -1.33
CA GLY A 81 2.02 3.69 -1.85
C GLY A 81 2.10 3.73 -3.35
N GLY A 82 3.22 3.26 -3.90
CA GLY A 82 3.43 3.25 -5.34
C GLY A 82 4.79 2.72 -5.79
N THR A 83 5.05 2.85 -7.09
CA THR A 83 6.38 2.60 -7.66
C THR A 83 7.37 3.61 -7.07
N ALA A 84 8.63 3.19 -6.87
CA ALA A 84 9.61 4.02 -6.17
C ALA A 84 9.82 5.39 -6.87
N LEU A 85 9.80 5.41 -8.20
CA LEU A 85 9.91 6.63 -9.00
C LEU A 85 8.73 7.58 -8.74
N ALA A 86 7.50 7.09 -8.85
CA ALA A 86 6.30 7.91 -8.67
C ALA A 86 6.19 8.47 -7.24
N VAL A 87 6.54 7.64 -6.26
CA VAL A 87 6.58 8.04 -4.85
C VAL A 87 7.65 9.11 -4.60
N ASP A 88 8.83 9.00 -5.22
CA ASP A 88 9.88 10.01 -5.11
C ASP A 88 9.50 11.35 -5.76
N VAL A 89 8.86 11.31 -6.93
CA VAL A 89 8.32 12.51 -7.59
C VAL A 89 7.27 13.19 -6.71
N LEU A 90 6.36 12.41 -6.12
CA LEU A 90 5.37 12.94 -5.18
C LEU A 90 6.04 13.57 -3.95
N LYS A 91 7.02 12.89 -3.35
CA LYS A 91 7.79 13.39 -2.21
C LYS A 91 8.41 14.75 -2.52
N ARG A 92 9.05 14.91 -3.68
CA ARG A 92 9.64 16.18 -4.12
C ARG A 92 8.59 17.28 -4.29
N LYS A 93 7.42 16.96 -4.85
CA LYS A 93 6.32 17.94 -4.97
C LYS A 93 5.75 18.36 -3.61
N LEU A 94 5.68 17.44 -2.65
CA LEU A 94 5.17 17.70 -1.31
C LEU A 94 6.16 18.48 -0.43
N HIS A 95 7.47 18.33 -0.64
CA HIS A 95 8.49 19.11 0.08
C HIS A 95 8.37 20.63 -0.14
N ASN A 96 7.70 21.06 -1.22
CA ASN A 96 7.44 22.47 -1.50
C ASN A 96 6.22 23.05 -0.73
N PHE A 97 5.57 22.25 0.12
CA PHE A 97 4.44 22.68 0.93
C PHE A 97 4.87 22.90 2.38
N ASP A 98 4.82 24.15 2.85
CA ASP A 98 5.26 24.61 4.20
C ASP A 98 4.56 23.94 5.40
N ARG A 99 3.58 23.05 5.18
CA ARG A 99 2.83 22.37 6.24
C ARG A 99 2.79 20.85 6.11
N CYS A 100 3.50 20.29 5.13
CA CYS A 100 3.43 18.88 4.81
C CYS A 100 4.65 18.15 5.39
N GLU A 101 4.46 17.22 6.32
CA GLU A 101 5.54 16.32 6.73
C GLU A 101 5.47 15.04 5.91
N VAL A 102 6.62 14.60 5.38
CA VAL A 102 6.71 13.44 4.49
C VAL A 102 7.81 12.51 4.96
N ASN A 103 7.44 11.31 5.40
CA ASN A 103 8.37 10.29 5.89
C ASN A 103 8.26 9.03 5.04
N VAL A 104 9.38 8.35 4.81
CA VAL A 104 9.37 7.01 4.20
C VAL A 104 8.93 6.01 5.26
N ALA A 105 7.81 5.33 5.03
CA ALA A 105 7.23 4.41 5.99
C ALA A 105 7.77 2.98 5.84
N ASN A 106 7.87 2.48 4.60
CA ASN A 106 8.37 1.14 4.31
C ASN A 106 8.72 0.98 2.81
N THR A 107 9.31 -0.16 2.47
CA THR A 107 9.76 -0.52 1.11
C THR A 107 8.72 -1.30 0.30
N GLY A 108 7.48 -1.43 0.78
CA GLY A 108 6.42 -2.22 0.12
C GLY A 108 5.18 -1.37 -0.12
N ALA A 109 4.74 -1.23 -1.37
CA ALA A 109 3.53 -0.45 -1.71
C ALA A 109 2.26 -1.27 -1.43
N PHE A 110 2.01 -1.57 -0.16
CA PHE A 110 0.86 -2.34 0.27
C PHE A 110 -0.46 -1.62 -0.05
N HIS A 111 -1.53 -2.38 -0.23
CA HIS A 111 -2.84 -1.86 -0.64
C HIS A 111 -2.82 -1.14 -2.01
N THR A 112 -1.90 -1.53 -2.90
CA THR A 112 -1.87 -1.08 -4.30
C THR A 112 -1.97 -2.28 -5.26
N PRO A 113 -2.20 -2.04 -6.57
CA PRO A 113 -2.16 -3.11 -7.58
C PRO A 113 -0.85 -3.91 -7.64
N LEU A 114 0.27 -3.37 -7.11
CA LEU A 114 1.55 -4.08 -7.03
C LEU A 114 1.48 -5.32 -6.11
N MET A 115 0.43 -5.45 -5.29
CA MET A 115 0.19 -6.59 -4.41
C MET A 115 -0.74 -7.66 -5.00
N GLU A 116 -0.97 -7.65 -6.31
CA GLU A 116 -1.88 -8.61 -6.98
C GLU A 116 -1.50 -10.07 -6.67
N MET A 117 -0.22 -10.40 -6.76
CA MET A 117 0.30 -11.74 -6.44
C MET A 117 -0.01 -12.16 -4.99
N ALA A 118 0.16 -11.24 -4.04
CA ALA A 118 -0.18 -11.48 -2.65
C ALA A 118 -1.68 -11.68 -2.44
N ARG A 119 -2.52 -10.97 -3.19
CA ARG A 119 -3.98 -11.14 -3.16
C ARG A 119 -4.38 -12.54 -3.61
N VAL A 120 -3.84 -13.01 -4.74
CA VAL A 120 -4.19 -14.33 -5.29
C VAL A 120 -3.80 -15.44 -4.32
N ARG A 121 -2.56 -15.45 -3.82
CA ARG A 121 -2.11 -16.48 -2.88
C ARG A 121 -2.93 -16.52 -1.59
N LEU A 122 -3.29 -15.35 -1.06
CA LEU A 122 -4.14 -15.28 0.13
C LEU A 122 -5.55 -15.79 -0.16
N LEU A 123 -6.13 -15.47 -1.32
CA LEU A 123 -7.46 -15.95 -1.69
C LEU A 123 -7.50 -17.47 -1.82
N ASP A 124 -6.47 -18.08 -2.39
CA ASP A 124 -6.39 -19.54 -2.49
C ASP A 124 -6.28 -20.18 -1.10
N ALA A 125 -5.40 -19.66 -0.25
CA ALA A 125 -5.30 -20.12 1.15
C ALA A 125 -6.60 -19.91 1.94
N LEU A 126 -7.37 -18.86 1.66
CA LEU A 126 -8.67 -18.62 2.27
C LEU A 126 -9.76 -19.59 1.79
N ARG A 127 -9.70 -20.04 0.53
CA ARG A 127 -10.64 -21.04 0.00
C ARG A 127 -10.40 -22.42 0.60
N GLU A 128 -9.15 -22.73 0.90
CA GLU A 128 -8.74 -23.96 1.58
C GLU A 128 -9.04 -23.90 3.10
N ALA A 129 -9.07 -22.70 3.67
CA ALA A 129 -9.41 -22.50 5.07
C ALA A 129 -10.93 -22.57 5.28
N GLU A 130 -11.41 -23.68 5.84
CA GLU A 130 -12.82 -23.80 6.25
C GLU A 130 -13.13 -22.83 7.40
N PRO A 131 -14.12 -21.92 7.25
CA PRO A 131 -14.64 -21.15 8.37
C PRO A 131 -15.34 -22.09 9.36
N ARG A 132 -15.30 -21.75 10.65
CA ARG A 132 -16.05 -22.47 11.69
C ARG A 132 -17.54 -22.17 11.64
#